data_AF-A0A372QWV3-F1
#
_entry.id   AF-A0A372QWV3-F1
#
_cell.length_a   1.000
_cell.length_b   1.000
_cell.length_c   1.000
_cell.angle_alpha   90.00
_cell.angle_beta   90.00
_cell.angle_gamma   90.00
#
_symmetry.space_group_name_H-M   'P 1'
#
loop_
_entity.id
_entity.type
_entity.pdbx_description
1 polymer ?
#
loop_
_entity_poly.entity_id
_entity_poly.type
_entity_poly.pdbx_seq_one_letter_code
_entity_poly.pdbx_strand_id
1 'polypeptide(L)'
;MLHSQTEKLIILEIDKSLNISKTTAEILSKKKDLQEFLKMHCRIRHYSFQIKKCNNINCGICKPIRLPLHVFENIDFLPNPVPSNYCYKEFETIYHTDTTEQFRLTLITAIENAERAPAAILTNTKVRDIIQCF
;
A
#
# COMPACT_ATOMS: atom_id res chain seq x y z
N MET A 1 24.23 9.33 -33.29
CA MET A 1 24.62 9.91 -31.99
C MET A 1 23.36 10.37 -31.27
N LEU A 2 23.26 10.04 -29.98
CA LEU A 2 22.34 10.59 -28.96
C LEU A 2 20.86 10.21 -29.05
N HIS A 3 20.52 9.01 -28.59
CA HIS A 3 19.25 8.82 -27.85
C HIS A 3 19.40 7.76 -26.75
N SER A 4 20.48 7.84 -25.98
CA SER A 4 20.72 7.00 -24.79
C SER A 4 20.65 7.83 -23.49
N GLN A 5 19.77 8.84 -23.44
CA GLN A 5 19.52 9.61 -22.23
C GLN A 5 18.45 8.91 -21.38
N THR A 6 18.95 7.98 -20.57
CA THR A 6 18.55 7.80 -19.17
C THR A 6 17.03 7.84 -18.91
N GLU A 7 16.35 6.71 -19.10
CA GLU A 7 15.17 6.39 -18.29
C GLU A 7 15.62 6.25 -16.84
N LYS A 8 15.84 7.40 -16.18
CA LYS A 8 16.12 7.44 -14.76
C LYS A 8 14.87 6.89 -14.09
N LEU A 9 14.97 5.67 -13.56
CA LEU A 9 13.89 5.02 -12.84
C LEU A 9 13.38 6.01 -11.80
N ILE A 10 12.10 6.40 -11.92
CA ILE A 10 11.44 7.38 -11.04
C ILE A 10 11.65 7.00 -9.56
N ILE A 11 11.80 5.70 -9.28
CA ILE A 11 12.09 5.16 -7.95
C ILE A 11 13.44 5.63 -7.35
N LEU A 12 14.45 5.87 -8.20
CA LEU A 12 15.75 6.41 -7.78
C LEU A 12 15.71 7.93 -7.59
N GLU A 13 14.65 8.60 -8.05
CA GLU A 13 14.39 10.00 -7.68
C GLU A 13 13.79 10.11 -6.28
N ILE A 14 13.09 9.06 -5.83
CA ILE A 14 12.53 8.96 -4.49
C ILE A 14 13.63 8.63 -3.47
N ASP A 15 14.43 7.59 -3.73
CA ASP A 15 15.56 7.23 -2.87
C ASP A 15 16.68 6.62 -3.72
N LYS A 16 17.80 7.34 -3.82
CA LYS A 16 18.98 6.94 -4.62
C LYS A 16 19.71 5.73 -4.06
N SER A 17 19.48 5.40 -2.79
CA SER A 17 20.14 4.30 -2.08
C SER A 17 19.40 2.96 -2.22
N LEU A 18 18.30 2.94 -2.97
CA LEU A 18 17.56 1.72 -3.28
C LEU A 18 18.38 0.81 -4.19
N ASN A 19 18.27 -0.49 -3.93
CA ASN A 19 18.96 -1.52 -4.69
C ASN A 19 17.98 -2.67 -4.94
N ILE A 20 17.86 -3.07 -6.20
CA ILE A 20 16.93 -4.13 -6.65
C ILE A 20 17.19 -5.49 -5.99
N SER A 21 18.41 -5.74 -5.50
CA SER A 21 18.75 -6.98 -4.78
C SER A 21 18.43 -6.93 -3.28
N LYS A 22 18.11 -5.75 -2.73
CA LYS A 22 17.90 -5.54 -1.29
C LYS A 22 16.50 -4.98 -1.02
N THR A 23 15.50 -5.82 -1.24
CA THR A 23 14.06 -5.46 -1.24
C THR A 23 13.27 -6.00 -0.06
N THR A 24 13.93 -6.57 0.97
CA THR A 24 13.23 -7.07 2.16
C THR A 24 12.57 -5.92 2.92
N ALA A 25 11.43 -6.21 3.56
CA ALA A 25 10.67 -5.22 4.32
C ALA A 25 11.52 -4.54 5.41
N GLU A 26 12.41 -5.31 6.07
CA GLU A 26 13.32 -4.79 7.09
C GLU A 26 14.35 -3.80 6.54
N ILE A 27 14.82 -4.02 5.30
CA ILE A 27 15.74 -3.10 4.65
C ILE A 27 14.99 -1.84 4.20
N LEU A 28 13.84 -2.02 3.56
CA LEU A 28 13.05 -0.91 3.02
C LEU A 28 12.45 -0.03 4.13
N SER A 29 12.15 -0.57 5.31
CA SER A 29 11.67 0.22 6.46
C SER A 29 12.72 1.19 7.01
N LYS A 30 14.02 0.90 6.80
CA LYS A 30 15.14 1.75 7.23
C LYS A 30 15.45 2.87 6.23
N LYS A 31 14.82 2.87 5.05
CA LYS A 31 15.02 3.85 3.97
C LYS A 31 14.12 5.08 4.20
N LYS A 32 14.67 6.11 4.86
CA LYS A 32 13.89 7.29 5.31
C LYS A 32 13.14 7.98 4.17
N ASP A 33 13.83 8.31 3.09
CA ASP A 33 13.25 9.05 1.96
C ASP A 33 12.12 8.23 1.29
N LEU A 34 12.30 6.91 1.15
CA LEU A 34 11.25 6.01 0.68
C LEU A 34 10.05 5.99 1.65
N GLN A 35 10.28 5.84 2.95
CA GLN A 35 9.19 5.80 3.94
C GLN A 35 8.42 7.14 3.99
N GLU A 36 9.12 8.26 3.88
CA GLU A 36 8.50 9.58 3.81
C GLU A 36 7.66 9.72 2.55
N PHE A 37 8.16 9.25 1.40
CA PHE A 37 7.39 9.23 0.16
C PHE A 37 6.12 8.38 0.28
N LEU A 38 6.23 7.16 0.80
CA LEU A 38 5.08 6.27 0.99
C LEU A 38 4.04 6.90 1.93
N LYS A 39 4.47 7.63 2.95
CA LYS A 39 3.56 8.31 3.89
C LYS A 39 2.86 9.52 3.27
N MET A 40 3.58 10.33 2.50
CA MET A 40 3.06 11.61 1.99
C MET A 40 2.31 11.47 0.66
N HIS A 41 2.65 10.48 -0.16
CA HIS A 41 2.16 10.37 -1.52
C HIS A 41 1.35 9.12 -1.79
N CYS A 42 1.42 8.11 -0.93
CA CYS A 42 0.80 6.83 -1.20
C CYS A 42 -0.32 6.49 -0.21
N ARG A 43 -1.31 5.75 -0.69
CA ARG A 43 -2.26 4.99 0.13
C ARG A 43 -2.06 3.52 -0.21
N ILE A 44 -1.49 2.78 0.74
CA ILE A 44 -1.25 1.34 0.62
C ILE A 44 -2.43 0.62 1.27
N ARG A 45 -3.12 -0.21 0.50
CA ARG A 45 -4.18 -1.12 0.92
C ARG A 45 -3.88 -2.50 0.36
N HIS A 46 -4.59 -3.51 0.82
CA HIS A 46 -4.38 -4.90 0.42
C HIS A 46 -4.70 -5.17 -1.04
N TYR A 47 -5.72 -4.48 -1.59
CA TYR A 47 -6.11 -4.62 -2.99
C TYR A 47 -5.72 -3.43 -3.87
N SER A 48 -5.14 -2.38 -3.30
CA SER A 48 -4.74 -1.21 -4.08
C SER A 48 -3.48 -0.54 -3.55
N PHE A 49 -2.64 -0.11 -4.49
CA PHE A 49 -1.54 0.79 -4.22
C PHE A 49 -1.80 2.07 -5.01
N GLN A 50 -2.10 3.15 -4.30
CA GLN A 50 -2.48 4.42 -4.92
C GLN A 50 -1.39 5.45 -4.66
N ILE A 51 -1.09 6.27 -5.67
CA ILE A 51 -0.12 7.37 -5.57
C ILE A 51 -0.84 8.66 -5.99
N LYS A 52 -0.75 9.70 -5.16
CA LYS A 52 -1.31 11.03 -5.41
C LYS A 52 -0.19 12.08 -5.26
N LYS A 53 -0.16 13.05 -6.17
CA LYS A 53 0.74 14.21 -6.03
C LYS A 53 0.31 15.07 -4.83
N CYS A 54 1.23 15.77 -4.18
CA CYS A 54 0.90 16.55 -2.97
C CYS A 54 0.61 18.04 -3.22
N ASN A 55 0.73 18.52 -4.46
CA ASN A 55 0.64 19.96 -4.81
C ASN A 55 1.56 20.90 -4.01
N ASN A 56 2.58 20.37 -3.33
CA ASN A 56 3.52 21.18 -2.58
C ASN A 56 4.64 21.64 -3.51
N ILE A 57 4.85 22.96 -3.61
CA ILE A 57 5.91 23.56 -4.45
C ILE A 57 7.33 23.14 -4.03
N ASN A 58 7.51 22.78 -2.74
CA ASN A 58 8.78 22.30 -2.19
C ASN A 58 8.98 20.80 -2.38
N CYS A 59 8.02 20.08 -2.98
CA CYS A 59 8.16 18.65 -3.22
C CYS A 59 9.09 18.40 -4.41
N GLY A 60 10.30 17.90 -4.13
CA GLY A 60 11.27 17.53 -5.17
C GLY A 60 10.88 16.34 -6.04
N ILE A 61 9.82 15.61 -5.66
CA ILE A 61 9.37 14.38 -6.35
C ILE A 61 8.16 14.68 -7.26
N CYS A 62 7.21 15.49 -6.80
CA CYS A 62 6.01 15.79 -7.56
C CYS A 62 6.32 16.79 -8.67
N LYS A 63 6.28 16.30 -9.92
CA LYS A 63 6.23 17.21 -11.08
C LYS A 63 4.98 18.11 -11.00
N PRO A 64 5.02 19.33 -11.60
CA PRO A 64 3.88 20.24 -11.62
C PRO A 64 2.56 19.57 -12.02
N ILE A 65 1.47 20.06 -11.44
CA ILE A 65 0.12 19.58 -11.71
C ILE A 65 -0.32 20.11 -13.07
N ARG A 66 -0.88 19.21 -13.89
CA ARG A 66 -1.36 19.54 -15.25
C ARG A 66 -2.87 19.82 -15.29
N LEU A 67 -3.59 19.39 -14.26
CA LEU A 67 -5.02 19.65 -14.11
C LEU A 67 -5.25 21.08 -13.59
N PRO A 68 -6.40 21.69 -13.92
CA PRO A 68 -6.83 22.91 -13.24
C PRO A 68 -6.86 22.68 -11.73
N LEU A 69 -6.35 23.67 -10.97
CA LEU A 69 -6.13 23.52 -9.54
C LEU A 69 -7.41 23.10 -8.79
N HIS A 70 -8.54 23.73 -9.09
CA HIS A 70 -9.83 23.39 -8.50
C HIS A 70 -10.28 21.95 -8.77
N VAL A 71 -9.93 21.37 -9.92
CA VAL A 71 -10.24 19.95 -10.21
C VAL A 71 -9.33 19.06 -9.37
N PHE A 72 -8.05 19.38 -9.31
CA PHE A 72 -7.07 18.58 -8.58
C PHE A 72 -7.34 18.54 -7.07
N GLU A 73 -7.72 19.67 -6.48
CA GLU A 73 -8.02 19.78 -5.05
C GLU A 73 -9.21 18.90 -4.63
N ASN A 74 -10.12 18.59 -5.56
CA ASN A 74 -11.26 17.69 -5.35
C ASN A 74 -10.95 16.21 -5.63
N ILE A 75 -9.74 15.86 -6.07
CA ILE A 75 -9.33 14.46 -6.26
C ILE A 75 -8.77 13.93 -4.95
N ASP A 76 -9.27 12.80 -4.47
CA ASP A 76 -8.75 12.08 -3.31
C ASP A 76 -8.46 10.62 -3.62
N PHE A 77 -7.81 9.94 -2.67
CA PHE A 77 -7.59 8.51 -2.78
C PHE A 77 -8.92 7.76 -2.83
N LEU A 78 -9.00 6.76 -3.69
CA LEU A 78 -10.15 5.89 -3.81
C LEU A 78 -10.44 5.22 -2.45
N PRO A 79 -11.71 5.21 -2.02
CA PRO A 79 -12.12 4.57 -0.80
C PRO A 79 -12.08 3.04 -0.94
N ASN A 80 -11.95 2.35 0.20
CA ASN A 80 -12.14 0.91 0.25
C ASN A 80 -13.62 0.56 0.08
N PRO A 81 -13.96 -0.61 -0.51
CA PRO A 81 -15.33 -1.07 -0.57
C PRO A 81 -15.95 -1.20 0.83
N VAL A 82 -17.14 -0.63 1.01
CA VAL A 82 -17.90 -0.72 2.27
C VAL A 82 -19.18 -1.49 2.01
N PRO A 83 -19.44 -2.60 2.72
CA PRO A 83 -20.67 -3.35 2.55
C PRO A 83 -21.88 -2.54 3.00
N SER A 84 -22.97 -2.73 2.27
CA SER A 84 -24.35 -2.42 2.64
C SER A 84 -25.07 -3.76 2.86
N ASN A 85 -26.41 -3.77 2.88
CA ASN A 85 -27.20 -4.97 3.19
C ASN A 85 -26.90 -6.15 2.25
N TYR A 86 -26.91 -5.93 0.93
CA TYR A 86 -26.73 -6.99 -0.07
C TYR A 86 -25.73 -6.62 -1.18
N CYS A 87 -25.19 -5.41 -1.15
CA CYS A 87 -24.26 -4.86 -2.14
C CYS A 87 -23.24 -3.95 -1.44
N TYR A 88 -22.33 -3.34 -2.18
CA TYR A 88 -21.45 -2.29 -1.65
C TYR A 88 -22.16 -0.92 -1.69
N LYS A 89 -21.77 -0.03 -0.78
CA LYS A 89 -22.19 1.38 -0.83
C LYS A 89 -21.74 2.03 -2.14
N GLU A 90 -22.54 2.95 -2.64
CA GLU A 90 -22.24 3.72 -3.85
C GLU A 90 -21.01 4.60 -3.65
N PHE A 91 -20.20 4.76 -4.70
CA PHE A 91 -18.95 5.52 -4.65
C PHE A 91 -19.15 6.93 -4.10
N GLU A 92 -20.13 7.67 -4.61
CA GLU A 92 -20.40 9.07 -4.22
C GLU A 92 -20.68 9.21 -2.72
N THR A 93 -21.28 8.19 -2.10
CA THR A 93 -21.61 8.19 -0.66
C THR A 93 -20.40 7.93 0.24
N ILE A 94 -19.33 7.32 -0.30
CA ILE A 94 -18.14 6.94 0.46
C ILE A 94 -16.88 7.69 0.03
N TYR A 95 -16.91 8.39 -1.10
CA TYR A 95 -15.82 9.22 -1.56
C TYR A 95 -15.59 10.37 -0.57
N HIS A 96 -14.33 10.74 -0.35
CA HIS A 96 -13.90 11.65 0.72
C HIS A 96 -14.14 11.17 2.17
N THR A 97 -14.54 9.91 2.39
CA THR A 97 -14.68 9.35 3.74
C THR A 97 -13.52 8.43 4.12
N ASP A 98 -13.24 8.34 5.43
CA ASP A 98 -12.23 7.43 5.98
C ASP A 98 -12.74 6.00 6.03
N THR A 99 -12.49 5.27 4.94
CA THR A 99 -12.78 3.84 4.82
C THR A 99 -11.60 2.98 5.26
N THR A 100 -11.89 1.87 5.95
CA THR A 100 -10.90 0.92 6.49
C THR A 100 -10.93 -0.41 5.74
N GLU A 101 -9.99 -1.31 6.06
CA GLU A 101 -9.94 -2.66 5.46
C GLU A 101 -10.69 -3.72 6.28
N GLN A 102 -11.45 -3.32 7.29
CA GLN A 102 -12.10 -4.26 8.23
C GLN A 102 -13.09 -5.21 7.56
N PHE A 103 -13.65 -4.81 6.42
CA PHE A 103 -14.60 -5.60 5.64
C PHE A 103 -13.94 -6.52 4.62
N ARG A 104 -12.60 -6.60 4.62
CA ARG A 104 -11.86 -7.50 3.75
C ARG A 104 -12.12 -8.95 4.18
N LEU A 105 -12.65 -9.76 3.26
CA LEU A 105 -12.97 -11.16 3.54
C LEU A 105 -11.77 -11.96 4.08
N THR A 106 -10.57 -11.76 3.52
CA THR A 106 -9.36 -12.45 4.00
C THR A 106 -8.99 -12.07 5.43
N LEU A 107 -9.29 -10.85 5.88
CA LEU A 107 -9.07 -10.43 7.27
C LEU A 107 -10.10 -11.07 8.20
N ILE A 108 -11.38 -11.02 7.81
CA ILE A 108 -12.48 -11.62 8.57
C ILE A 108 -12.24 -13.12 8.77
N THR A 109 -11.96 -13.84 7.68
CA THR A 109 -11.66 -15.28 7.74
C THR A 109 -10.42 -15.59 8.60
N ALA A 110 -9.38 -14.75 8.55
CA ALA A 110 -8.21 -14.95 9.40
C ALA A 110 -8.53 -14.77 10.90
N ILE A 111 -9.36 -13.79 11.25
CA ILE A 111 -9.81 -13.57 12.63
C ILE A 111 -10.69 -14.73 13.11
N GLU A 112 -11.68 -15.13 12.32
CA GLU A 112 -12.55 -16.27 12.64
C GLU A 112 -11.78 -17.59 12.81
N ASN A 113 -10.74 -17.81 12.00
CA ASN A 113 -9.90 -19.00 12.12
C ASN A 113 -8.98 -18.94 13.34
N ALA A 114 -8.50 -17.74 13.72
CA ALA A 114 -7.71 -17.55 14.93
C ALA A 114 -8.53 -17.80 16.20
N GLU A 115 -9.81 -17.40 16.20
CA GLU A 115 -10.75 -17.69 17.30
C GLU A 115 -11.09 -19.18 17.43
N ARG A 116 -11.12 -19.90 16.31
CA ARG A 116 -11.39 -21.36 16.29
C ARG A 116 -10.19 -22.22 16.66
N ALA A 117 -8.97 -21.68 16.64
CA ALA A 117 -7.76 -22.43 16.99
C ALA A 117 -7.59 -22.46 18.52
N PRO A 118 -7.62 -23.63 19.20
CA PRO A 118 -7.30 -23.71 20.61
C PRO A 118 -5.84 -23.28 20.82
N ALA A 119 -5.62 -22.26 21.66
CA ALA A 119 -4.29 -21.74 21.99
C ALA A 119 -3.31 -22.80 22.55
N ALA A 120 -3.81 -23.97 22.94
CA ALA A 120 -3.04 -25.06 23.52
C ALA A 120 -2.42 -26.07 22.52
N ILE A 121 -2.78 -26.04 21.22
CA ILE A 121 -2.35 -27.10 20.27
C ILE A 121 -1.11 -26.70 19.45
N LEU A 122 -0.83 -25.41 19.27
CA LEU A 122 0.34 -24.95 18.51
C LEU A 122 1.48 -24.55 19.46
N THR A 123 2.00 -25.51 20.21
CA THR A 123 3.34 -25.37 20.79
C THR A 123 4.36 -25.52 19.66
N ASN A 124 5.20 -24.51 19.46
CA ASN A 124 6.26 -24.44 18.43
C ASN A 124 7.29 -25.58 18.48
N THR A 125 7.14 -26.53 19.40
CA THR A 125 8.07 -27.61 19.69
C THR A 125 7.86 -28.87 18.85
N LYS A 126 6.74 -29.00 18.10
CA LYS A 126 6.42 -30.22 17.32
C LYS A 126 6.20 -30.03 15.81
N VAL A 127 6.61 -28.89 15.24
CA VAL A 127 6.46 -28.65 13.79
C VAL A 127 7.52 -29.40 12.97
N ARG A 128 8.63 -29.85 13.58
CA ARG A 128 9.73 -30.51 12.85
C ARG A 128 9.47 -31.97 12.47
N ASP A 129 8.46 -32.63 13.06
CA ASP A 129 8.25 -34.08 12.87
C ASP A 129 7.20 -34.43 11.80
N ILE A 130 6.56 -33.44 11.15
CA ILE A 130 5.36 -33.69 10.31
C ILE A 130 5.60 -33.49 8.80
N ILE A 131 6.82 -33.16 8.36
CA ILE A 131 7.11 -33.10 6.92
C ILE A 131 8.21 -34.12 6.57
N GLN A 132 7.80 -35.35 6.25
CA GLN A 132 8.61 -36.21 5.40
C GLN A 132 8.30 -35.86 3.94
N CYS A 133 9.26 -35.19 3.29
CA CYS A 133 9.26 -35.09 1.84
C CYS A 133 9.67 -36.45 1.27
N PHE A 134 8.81 -37.04 0.44
CA PHE A 134 9.16 -38.10 -0.50
C PHE A 134 9.60 -37.49 -1.83
#